data_AF-A0A2V8RKP3-F1
#
_entry.id   AF-A0A2V8RKP3-F1
#
_cell.length_a   1.000
_cell.length_b   1.000
_cell.length_c   1.000
_cell.angle_alpha   90.00
_cell.angle_beta   90.00
_cell.angle_gamma   90.00
#
_symmetry.space_group_name_H-M   'P 1'
#
loop_
_entity.id
_entity.type
_entity.pdbx_description
1 polymer ?
#
loop_
_entity_poly.entity_id
_entity_poly.type
_entity_poly.pdbx_seq_one_letter_code
_entity_poly.pdbx_strand_id
1 'polypeptide(L)'
;MNTASGVKMTKVSHDEILQSIVSFKRQIVPLGLNAKRVIGKRYSLKDAKGTSLEEWSDIVARVVAHVSVAETDADKRDEFFNTMSDIMLAREFVPNTPCLVNSGKPNGQLAACFVLDVPDSIAGIMKTATDAAIIHQTGGGTGFTFEKLRPSGAMVSSTHGVASGPVSFMNIFNTTTDTVKQGGVRRGANMGMMRVTHPDVLRFIHAKNDQHSLTNFNISVNVTDKFL
;
A
#
# COMPACT_ATOMS: atom_id res chain seq x y z
N MET A 1 -16.23 3.41 -36.83
CA MET A 1 -15.99 1.95 -36.91
C MET A 1 -14.88 1.67 -35.91
N ASN A 2 -15.04 1.04 -34.75
CA ASN A 2 -15.91 -0.06 -34.34
C ASN A 2 -16.37 0.20 -32.89
N THR A 3 -17.66 0.01 -32.63
CA THR A 3 -18.32 0.28 -31.34
C THR A 3 -18.01 -0.83 -30.34
N ALA A 4 -17.41 -0.50 -29.21
CA ALA A 4 -17.35 -1.38 -28.04
C ALA A 4 -18.78 -1.64 -27.55
N SER A 5 -19.24 -2.86 -27.75
CA SER A 5 -20.55 -3.36 -27.32
C SER A 5 -20.67 -3.25 -25.81
N GLY A 6 -21.68 -2.49 -25.37
CA GLY A 6 -22.01 -2.33 -23.96
C GLY A 6 -22.43 -3.66 -23.35
N VAL A 7 -21.61 -4.16 -22.42
CA VAL A 7 -22.07 -5.11 -21.43
C VAL A 7 -22.93 -4.31 -20.45
N LYS A 8 -24.25 -4.38 -20.63
CA LYS A 8 -25.20 -3.97 -19.59
C LYS A 8 -24.92 -4.84 -18.38
N MET A 9 -24.34 -4.27 -17.32
CA MET A 9 -24.40 -4.89 -15.99
C MET A 9 -25.86 -4.84 -15.53
N THR A 10 -26.63 -5.84 -15.91
CA THR A 10 -27.89 -6.17 -15.23
C THR A 10 -27.54 -6.45 -13.77
N LYS A 11 -28.17 -5.72 -12.85
CA LYS A 11 -28.13 -6.04 -11.41
C LYS A 11 -28.61 -7.48 -11.23
N VAL A 12 -27.68 -8.42 -11.15
CA VAL A 12 -27.94 -9.73 -10.57
C VAL A 12 -28.31 -9.47 -9.12
N SER A 13 -29.39 -10.08 -8.63
CA SER A 13 -29.80 -9.85 -7.26
C SER A 13 -28.71 -10.34 -6.30
N HIS A 14 -28.54 -9.66 -5.17
CA HIS A 14 -27.60 -10.06 -4.12
C HIS A 14 -27.80 -11.54 -3.72
N ASP A 15 -29.05 -12.01 -3.73
CA ASP A 15 -29.41 -13.37 -3.39
C ASP A 15 -28.97 -14.40 -4.46
N GLU A 16 -28.98 -14.05 -5.76
CA GLU A 16 -28.50 -14.91 -6.86
C GLU A 16 -26.97 -15.03 -6.89
N ILE A 17 -26.26 -13.96 -6.53
CA ILE A 17 -24.80 -13.98 -6.35
C ILE A 17 -24.45 -14.92 -5.17
N LEU A 18 -25.20 -14.83 -4.07
CA LEU A 18 -24.99 -15.72 -2.92
C LEU A 18 -25.34 -17.19 -3.23
N GLN A 19 -26.34 -17.46 -4.06
CA GLN A 19 -26.72 -18.83 -4.39
C GLN A 19 -25.77 -19.52 -5.38
N SER A 20 -25.10 -18.76 -6.26
CA SER A 20 -24.17 -19.33 -7.26
C SER A 20 -22.74 -19.52 -6.74
N ILE A 21 -22.34 -18.77 -5.70
CA ILE A 21 -20.97 -18.77 -5.16
C ILE A 21 -20.78 -19.75 -4.00
N VAL A 22 -21.85 -20.12 -3.29
CA VAL A 22 -21.73 -20.66 -1.93
C VAL A 22 -22.01 -22.16 -1.88
N SER A 23 -20.93 -22.94 -1.84
CA SER A 23 -20.95 -24.27 -1.23
C SER A 23 -21.01 -24.05 0.29
N PHE A 24 -22.21 -24.02 0.88
CA PHE A 24 -22.46 -23.70 2.30
C PHE A 24 -21.78 -24.66 3.30
N LYS A 25 -20.44 -24.68 3.38
CA LYS A 25 -19.67 -25.43 4.39
C LYS A 25 -19.33 -24.58 5.62
N ARG A 26 -19.33 -23.25 5.50
CA ARG A 26 -18.93 -22.32 6.58
C ARG A 26 -20.11 -21.52 7.13
N GLN A 27 -20.09 -21.24 8.43
CA GLN A 27 -21.08 -20.38 9.08
C GLN A 27 -20.77 -18.90 8.81
N ILE A 28 -21.64 -18.22 8.06
CA ILE A 28 -21.49 -16.79 7.78
C ILE A 28 -22.25 -15.99 8.85
N VAL A 29 -21.51 -15.30 9.71
CA VAL A 29 -22.10 -14.42 10.72
C VAL A 29 -22.37 -13.03 10.11
N PRO A 30 -23.54 -12.41 10.36
CA PRO A 30 -23.82 -11.05 9.90
C PRO A 30 -22.82 -10.01 10.41
N LEU A 31 -22.54 -9.00 9.59
CA LEU A 31 -21.66 -7.89 9.98
C LEU A 31 -22.32 -6.97 11.01
N GLY A 32 -21.56 -6.61 12.04
CA GLY A 32 -21.95 -5.56 12.98
C GLY A 32 -22.00 -4.17 12.32
N LEU A 33 -22.73 -3.24 12.94
CA LEU A 33 -22.96 -1.90 12.39
C LEU A 33 -21.67 -1.13 12.07
N ASN A 34 -20.65 -1.23 12.93
CA ASN A 34 -19.37 -0.57 12.71
C ASN A 34 -18.63 -1.14 11.49
N ALA A 35 -18.65 -2.46 11.31
CA ALA A 35 -18.02 -3.10 10.17
C ALA A 35 -18.68 -2.68 8.86
N LYS A 36 -20.01 -2.67 8.80
CA LYS A 36 -20.77 -2.16 7.64
C LYS A 36 -20.40 -0.72 7.29
N ARG A 37 -20.32 0.16 8.30
CA ARG A 37 -19.91 1.56 8.11
C ARG A 37 -18.48 1.69 7.58
N VAL A 38 -17.54 0.91 8.11
CA VAL A 38 -16.14 0.92 7.65
C VAL A 38 -16.05 0.41 6.22
N ILE A 39 -16.75 -0.68 5.89
CA ILE A 39 -16.79 -1.26 4.56
C ILE A 39 -17.30 -0.24 3.53
N GLY A 40 -18.49 0.33 3.75
CA GLY A 40 -19.03 1.29 2.80
C GLY A 40 -18.19 2.58 2.70
N LYS A 41 -17.55 3.00 3.80
CA LYS A 41 -16.72 4.20 3.80
C LYS A 41 -15.35 3.99 3.13
N ARG A 42 -14.72 2.83 3.32
CA ARG A 42 -13.30 2.61 3.02
C ARG A 42 -13.03 1.62 1.90
N TYR A 43 -13.86 0.58 1.76
CA TYR A 43 -13.56 -0.58 0.91
C TYR A 43 -14.45 -0.68 -0.32
N SER A 44 -15.68 -0.19 -0.21
CA SER A 44 -16.63 -0.15 -1.33
C SER A 44 -16.17 0.79 -2.45
N LEU A 45 -16.37 0.37 -3.69
CA LEU A 45 -16.43 1.25 -4.84
C LEU A 45 -17.53 2.30 -4.65
N LYS A 46 -17.28 3.50 -5.15
CA LYS A 46 -18.19 4.65 -4.97
C LYS A 46 -18.60 5.23 -6.30
N ASP A 47 -19.84 5.72 -6.34
CA ASP A 47 -20.31 6.54 -7.46
C ASP A 47 -19.68 7.93 -7.46
N ALA A 48 -20.02 8.75 -8.46
CA ALA A 48 -19.56 10.14 -8.57
C ALA A 48 -20.01 11.04 -7.41
N LYS A 49 -21.01 10.63 -6.63
CA LYS A 49 -21.50 11.35 -5.43
C LYS A 49 -20.86 10.83 -4.14
N GLY A 50 -19.99 9.82 -4.22
CA GLY A 50 -19.33 9.21 -3.07
C GLY A 50 -20.17 8.18 -2.32
N THR A 51 -21.30 7.76 -2.89
CA THR A 51 -22.18 6.73 -2.30
C THR A 51 -21.55 5.36 -2.46
N SER A 52 -21.57 4.56 -1.40
CA SER A 52 -21.14 3.15 -1.40
C SER A 52 -21.99 2.34 -2.38
N LEU A 53 -21.34 1.55 -3.25
CA LEU A 53 -22.01 0.71 -4.25
C LEU A 53 -21.96 -0.79 -3.94
N GLU A 54 -21.19 -1.17 -2.92
CA GLU A 54 -20.88 -2.57 -2.61
C GLU A 54 -21.07 -2.87 -1.12
N GLU A 55 -21.66 -4.02 -0.83
CA GLU A 55 -21.61 -4.68 0.46
C GLU A 55 -20.42 -5.66 0.53
N TRP A 56 -20.24 -6.31 1.68
CA TRP A 56 -19.10 -7.23 1.88
C TRP A 56 -19.03 -8.35 0.84
N SER A 57 -20.14 -9.00 0.53
CA SER A 57 -20.17 -10.08 -0.46
C SER A 57 -19.77 -9.60 -1.85
N ASP A 58 -20.19 -8.39 -2.24
CA ASP A 58 -19.85 -7.81 -3.54
C ASP A 58 -18.33 -7.54 -3.62
N ILE A 59 -17.75 -7.01 -2.54
CA ILE A 59 -16.30 -6.81 -2.42
C ILE A 59 -15.56 -8.15 -2.48
N VAL A 60 -16.04 -9.18 -1.78
CA VAL A 60 -15.45 -10.53 -1.84
C VAL A 60 -15.47 -11.05 -3.27
N ALA A 61 -16.63 -11.04 -3.94
CA ALA A 61 -16.76 -11.52 -5.30
C ALA A 61 -15.81 -10.77 -6.26
N ARG A 62 -15.76 -9.43 -6.19
CA ARG A 62 -14.84 -8.62 -7.00
C ARG A 62 -13.37 -8.96 -6.72
N VAL A 63 -12.98 -9.05 -5.46
CA VAL A 63 -11.59 -9.28 -5.07
C VAL A 63 -11.15 -10.67 -5.49
N VAL A 64 -11.95 -11.70 -5.18
CA VAL A 64 -11.62 -13.09 -5.49
C VAL A 64 -11.62 -13.32 -7.00
N ALA A 65 -12.61 -12.80 -7.73
CA ALA A 65 -12.62 -12.88 -9.21
C ALA A 65 -11.40 -12.20 -9.82
N HIS A 66 -10.96 -11.06 -9.28
CA HIS A 66 -9.80 -10.35 -9.81
C HIS A 66 -8.51 -11.12 -9.59
N VAL A 67 -8.31 -11.77 -8.44
CA VAL A 67 -7.06 -12.51 -8.17
C VAL A 67 -7.07 -13.91 -8.79
N SER A 68 -8.25 -14.52 -8.98
CA SER A 68 -8.35 -15.88 -9.55
C SER A 68 -7.90 -15.94 -11.00
N VAL A 69 -7.89 -14.83 -11.73
CA VAL A 69 -7.39 -14.75 -13.13
C VAL A 69 -5.91 -15.16 -13.27
N ALA A 70 -5.15 -15.15 -12.17
CA ALA A 70 -3.77 -15.65 -12.17
C ALA A 70 -3.71 -17.17 -12.40
N GLU A 71 -4.78 -17.92 -12.08
CA GLU A 71 -4.89 -19.33 -12.39
C GLU A 71 -5.43 -19.52 -13.82
N THR A 72 -4.59 -20.12 -14.65
CA THR A 72 -4.86 -20.33 -16.08
C THR A 72 -5.80 -21.50 -16.33
N ASP A 73 -5.76 -22.53 -15.47
CA ASP A 73 -6.65 -23.68 -15.55
C ASP A 73 -8.07 -23.30 -15.12
N ALA A 74 -9.07 -23.64 -15.92
CA ALA A 74 -10.44 -23.21 -15.68
C ALA A 74 -11.06 -23.86 -14.44
N ASP A 75 -10.87 -25.17 -14.28
CA ASP A 75 -11.45 -25.92 -13.18
C ASP A 75 -10.82 -25.50 -11.85
N LYS A 76 -9.49 -25.30 -11.84
CA LYS A 76 -8.77 -24.82 -10.64
C LYS A 76 -9.11 -23.37 -10.30
N ARG A 77 -9.32 -22.52 -11.31
CA ARG A 77 -9.72 -21.13 -11.09
C ARG A 77 -11.11 -21.05 -10.45
N ASP A 78 -12.04 -21.89 -10.89
CA ASP A 78 -13.39 -21.97 -10.34
C ASP A 78 -13.36 -22.57 -8.92
N GLU A 79 -12.55 -23.61 -8.69
CA GLU A 79 -12.32 -24.17 -7.36
C GLU A 79 -11.75 -23.11 -6.39
N PHE A 80 -10.72 -22.36 -6.83
CA PHE A 80 -10.13 -21.28 -6.06
C PHE A 80 -11.16 -20.18 -5.76
N PHE A 81 -11.92 -19.76 -6.77
CA PHE A 81 -12.91 -18.71 -6.64
C PHE A 81 -13.96 -19.07 -5.58
N ASN A 82 -14.52 -20.27 -5.64
CA ASN A 82 -15.52 -20.74 -4.68
C ASN A 82 -14.92 -20.87 -3.28
N THR A 83 -13.78 -21.56 -3.16
CA THR A 83 -13.14 -21.83 -1.87
C THR A 83 -12.71 -20.54 -1.15
N MET A 84 -12.09 -19.62 -1.88
CA MET A 84 -11.61 -18.36 -1.32
C MET A 84 -12.78 -17.42 -0.99
N SER A 85 -13.85 -17.43 -1.79
CA SER A 85 -15.07 -16.68 -1.49
C SER A 85 -15.69 -17.13 -0.17
N ASP A 86 -15.81 -18.43 0.07
CA ASP A 86 -16.33 -18.97 1.34
C ASP A 86 -15.49 -18.51 2.54
N ILE A 87 -14.16 -18.60 2.42
CA ILE A 87 -13.22 -18.18 3.48
C ILE A 87 -13.37 -16.67 3.78
N MET A 88 -13.42 -15.83 2.74
CA MET A 88 -13.54 -14.38 2.91
C MET A 88 -14.93 -13.96 3.41
N LEU A 89 -16.01 -14.59 2.93
CA LEU A 89 -17.37 -14.34 3.40
C LEU A 89 -17.49 -14.66 4.90
N ALA A 90 -16.92 -15.79 5.33
CA ALA A 90 -16.81 -16.17 6.74
C ALA A 90 -15.82 -15.30 7.55
N ARG A 91 -15.00 -14.49 6.86
CA ARG A 91 -13.95 -13.62 7.42
C ARG A 91 -12.87 -14.39 8.18
N GLU A 92 -12.62 -15.64 7.78
CA GLU A 92 -11.48 -16.44 8.25
C GLU A 92 -10.15 -15.89 7.70
N PHE A 93 -10.22 -15.24 6.53
CA PHE A 93 -9.13 -14.47 5.94
C PHE A 93 -9.66 -13.17 5.33
N VAL A 94 -8.92 -12.08 5.54
CA VAL A 94 -9.19 -10.78 4.92
C VAL A 94 -7.86 -10.24 4.39
N PRO A 95 -7.72 -10.00 3.08
CA PRO A 95 -6.48 -9.48 2.51
C PRO A 95 -6.24 -8.03 2.96
N ASN A 96 -5.05 -7.51 2.65
CA ASN A 96 -4.69 -6.14 3.00
C ASN A 96 -5.66 -5.11 2.36
N THR A 97 -5.63 -3.88 2.88
CA THR A 97 -6.50 -2.80 2.38
C THR A 97 -6.33 -2.53 0.87
N PRO A 98 -5.11 -2.40 0.31
CA PRO A 98 -4.92 -2.22 -1.14
C PRO A 98 -5.60 -3.29 -1.99
N CYS A 99 -5.51 -4.56 -1.62
CA CYS A 99 -6.19 -5.64 -2.32
C CYS A 99 -7.71 -5.44 -2.31
N LEU A 100 -8.32 -5.12 -1.16
CA LEU A 100 -9.76 -4.86 -1.07
C LEU A 100 -10.22 -3.66 -1.93
N VAL A 101 -9.47 -2.56 -1.91
CA VAL A 101 -9.88 -1.30 -2.55
C VAL A 101 -9.51 -1.22 -4.03
N ASN A 102 -8.48 -1.94 -4.47
CA ASN A 102 -7.91 -1.78 -5.80
C ASN A 102 -8.16 -2.96 -6.75
N SER A 103 -8.54 -4.14 -6.25
CA SER A 103 -8.91 -5.27 -7.11
C SER A 103 -10.02 -4.88 -8.10
N GLY A 104 -9.78 -5.15 -9.38
CA GLY A 104 -10.70 -4.82 -10.48
C GLY A 104 -10.60 -3.39 -11.02
N LYS A 105 -9.71 -2.53 -10.49
CA LYS A 105 -9.44 -1.19 -11.06
C LYS A 105 -8.34 -1.26 -12.12
N PRO A 106 -8.38 -0.42 -13.19
CA PRO A 106 -7.40 -0.45 -14.28
C PRO A 106 -5.93 -0.34 -13.85
N ASN A 107 -5.64 0.47 -12.82
CA ASN A 107 -4.29 0.64 -12.26
C ASN A 107 -4.24 0.21 -10.79
N GLY A 108 -4.90 -0.92 -10.48
CA GLY A 108 -5.11 -1.38 -9.11
C GLY A 108 -3.88 -2.02 -8.46
N GLN A 109 -3.07 -1.25 -7.75
CA GLN A 109 -1.96 -1.79 -6.95
C GLN A 109 -2.49 -2.59 -5.75
N LEU A 110 -2.21 -3.90 -5.70
CA LEU A 110 -2.65 -4.79 -4.62
C LEU A 110 -1.60 -4.88 -3.49
N ALA A 111 -0.35 -4.50 -3.75
CA ALA A 111 0.70 -4.48 -2.74
C ALA A 111 0.62 -3.23 -1.87
N ALA A 112 0.89 -3.39 -0.57
CA ALA A 112 0.79 -2.31 0.40
C ALA A 112 2.10 -1.60 0.70
N CYS A 113 3.19 -2.36 0.78
CA CYS A 113 4.47 -1.92 1.33
C CYS A 113 5.60 -2.23 0.34
N PHE A 114 6.49 -1.26 0.16
CA PHE A 114 7.64 -1.36 -0.73
C PHE A 114 8.89 -0.96 0.02
N VAL A 115 9.99 -1.66 -0.22
CA VAL A 115 11.29 -1.33 0.36
C VAL A 115 12.18 -0.81 -0.76
N LEU A 116 12.73 0.38 -0.56
CA LEU A 116 13.57 1.08 -1.53
C LEU A 116 14.94 1.36 -0.92
N ASP A 117 15.98 1.04 -1.70
CA ASP A 117 17.34 1.43 -1.39
C ASP A 117 17.58 2.90 -1.73
N VAL A 118 18.41 3.58 -0.92
CA VAL A 118 18.86 4.95 -1.18
C VAL A 118 20.36 4.94 -1.49
N PRO A 119 20.77 4.94 -2.77
CA PRO A 119 22.19 4.95 -3.14
C PRO A 119 22.87 6.26 -2.73
N ASP A 120 24.17 6.21 -2.41
CA ASP A 120 24.98 7.37 -2.02
C ASP A 120 25.43 8.23 -3.21
N SER A 121 24.46 8.73 -3.97
CA SER A 121 24.64 9.69 -5.05
C SER A 121 23.38 10.52 -5.25
N ILE A 122 23.51 11.76 -5.74
CA ILE A 122 22.34 12.63 -6.01
C ILE A 122 21.41 11.97 -7.03
N ALA A 123 21.95 11.40 -8.10
CA ALA A 123 21.14 10.69 -9.09
C ALA A 123 20.36 9.51 -8.47
N GLY A 124 21.01 8.73 -7.60
CA GLY A 124 20.36 7.64 -6.87
C GLY A 124 19.27 8.13 -5.92
N ILE A 125 19.56 9.12 -5.08
CA ILE A 125 18.60 9.72 -4.14
C ILE A 125 17.36 10.23 -4.88
N MET A 126 17.55 11.00 -5.94
CA MET A 126 16.44 11.56 -6.71
C MET A 126 15.66 10.50 -7.46
N LYS A 127 16.32 9.46 -8.00
CA LYS A 127 15.63 8.31 -8.60
C LYS A 127 14.74 7.61 -7.57
N THR A 128 15.27 7.30 -6.38
CA THR A 128 14.48 6.67 -5.31
C THR A 128 13.31 7.56 -4.89
N ALA A 129 13.49 8.88 -4.82
CA ALA A 129 12.40 9.81 -4.53
C ALA A 129 11.29 9.78 -5.61
N THR A 130 11.66 9.68 -6.89
CA THR A 130 10.72 9.48 -8.00
C THR A 130 9.97 8.15 -7.88
N ASP A 131 10.69 7.04 -7.62
CA ASP A 131 10.09 5.72 -7.44
C ASP A 131 9.08 5.74 -6.27
N ALA A 132 9.44 6.40 -5.15
CA ALA A 132 8.55 6.58 -4.00
C ALA A 132 7.30 7.40 -4.34
N ALA A 133 7.43 8.45 -5.15
CA ALA A 133 6.29 9.26 -5.59
C ALA A 133 5.29 8.42 -6.41
N ILE A 134 5.77 7.59 -7.34
CA ILE A 134 4.94 6.70 -8.15
C ILE A 134 4.25 5.65 -7.28
N ILE A 135 4.97 5.08 -6.31
CA ILE A 135 4.39 4.12 -5.35
C ILE A 135 3.28 4.80 -4.54
N HIS A 136 3.51 5.99 -3.99
CA HIS A 136 2.50 6.73 -3.23
C HIS A 136 1.30 7.14 -4.08
N GLN A 137 1.48 7.45 -5.37
CA GLN A 137 0.38 7.77 -6.29
C GLN A 137 -0.62 6.62 -6.40
N THR A 138 -0.12 5.38 -6.45
CA THR A 138 -0.96 4.17 -6.46
C THR A 138 -1.41 3.73 -5.06
N GLY A 139 -1.06 4.53 -4.06
CA GLY A 139 -1.37 4.35 -2.67
C GLY A 139 -0.23 3.73 -1.86
N GLY A 140 0.72 2.98 -2.40
CA GLY A 140 1.75 2.24 -1.62
C GLY A 140 2.44 3.04 -0.51
N GLY A 141 2.77 2.36 0.60
CA GLY A 141 3.70 2.86 1.63
C GLY A 141 5.13 2.44 1.31
N THR A 142 6.11 3.20 1.81
CA THR A 142 7.53 2.99 1.48
C THR A 142 8.38 2.85 2.73
N GLY A 143 9.36 1.96 2.67
CA GLY A 143 10.45 1.85 3.62
C GLY A 143 11.77 2.14 2.92
N PHE A 144 12.63 2.93 3.56
CA PHE A 144 13.91 3.36 3.01
C PHE A 144 15.03 2.97 3.96
N THR A 145 16.12 2.41 3.43
CA THR A 145 17.37 2.33 4.20
C THR A 145 18.25 3.53 3.85
N PHE A 146 18.60 4.32 4.87
CA PHE A 146 19.47 5.49 4.76
C PHE A 146 20.91 5.17 5.19
N GLU A 147 21.21 3.92 5.53
CA GLU A 147 22.51 3.50 6.06
C GLU A 147 23.65 3.54 5.04
N LYS A 148 23.31 3.57 3.74
CA LYS A 148 24.30 3.64 2.65
C LYS A 148 24.79 5.05 2.39
N LEU A 149 24.02 6.06 2.82
CA LEU A 149 24.40 7.46 2.62
C LEU A 149 25.58 7.82 3.52
N ARG A 150 26.56 8.55 2.97
CA ARG A 150 27.69 9.02 3.76
C ARG A 150 27.23 9.94 4.91
N PRO A 151 27.94 9.93 6.05
CA PRO A 151 27.54 10.73 7.20
C PRO A 151 27.72 12.22 6.96
N SER A 152 27.00 13.03 7.72
CA SER A 152 27.12 14.48 7.71
C SER A 152 28.54 14.90 8.11
N GLY A 153 29.13 15.79 7.32
CA GLY A 153 30.53 16.22 7.42
C GLY A 153 31.50 15.41 6.55
N ALA A 154 31.08 14.31 5.93
CA ALA A 154 31.92 13.57 5.00
C ALA A 154 32.27 14.40 3.75
N MET A 155 33.49 14.27 3.25
CA MET A 155 33.95 14.96 2.04
C MET A 155 33.19 14.49 0.80
N VAL A 156 32.78 15.43 -0.06
CA VAL A 156 32.18 15.15 -1.37
C VAL A 156 33.24 15.34 -2.44
N SER A 157 33.73 14.23 -3.00
CA SER A 157 34.84 14.22 -3.96
C SER A 157 34.59 15.09 -5.21
N SER A 158 33.34 15.21 -5.66
CA SER A 158 33.00 15.96 -6.86
C SER A 158 32.96 17.48 -6.69
N THR A 159 32.67 17.97 -5.47
CA THR A 159 32.48 19.41 -5.21
C THR A 159 33.46 19.99 -4.19
N HIS A 160 34.30 19.16 -3.58
CA HIS A 160 35.16 19.51 -2.43
C HIS A 160 34.39 20.08 -1.22
N GLY A 161 33.06 19.95 -1.22
CA GLY A 161 32.19 20.35 -0.11
C GLY A 161 32.03 19.25 0.95
N VAL A 162 31.21 19.55 1.96
CA VAL A 162 30.82 18.61 3.02
C VAL A 162 29.39 18.12 2.80
N ALA A 163 29.17 16.83 3.06
CA ALA A 163 27.84 16.22 2.97
C ALA A 163 26.95 16.71 4.12
N SER A 164 25.67 16.97 3.83
CA SER A 164 24.67 17.30 4.85
C SER A 164 24.17 16.08 5.64
N GLY A 165 24.46 14.87 5.15
CA GLY A 165 24.16 13.59 5.79
C GLY A 165 22.73 13.07 5.57
N PRO A 166 22.43 11.85 6.06
CA PRO A 166 21.20 11.14 5.70
C PRO A 166 19.93 11.84 6.15
N VAL A 167 19.90 12.39 7.38
CA VAL A 167 18.72 13.11 7.92
C VAL A 167 18.35 14.32 7.07
N SER A 168 19.33 15.02 6.49
CA SER A 168 19.06 16.12 5.55
C SER A 168 18.35 15.60 4.29
N PHE A 169 18.83 14.50 3.71
CA PHE A 169 18.22 13.91 2.51
C PHE A 169 16.84 13.28 2.77
N MET A 170 16.56 12.82 4.00
CA MET A 170 15.22 12.35 4.38
C MET A 170 14.14 13.42 4.14
N ASN A 171 14.47 14.71 4.22
CA ASN A 171 13.51 15.78 3.95
C ASN A 171 13.02 15.80 2.50
N ILE A 172 13.84 15.37 1.53
CA ILE A 172 13.41 15.23 0.14
C ILE A 172 12.22 14.26 0.07
N PHE A 173 12.38 13.07 0.63
CA PHE A 173 11.32 12.05 0.68
C PHE A 173 10.12 12.53 1.50
N ASN A 174 10.34 13.22 2.62
CA ASN A 174 9.26 13.72 3.48
C ASN A 174 8.37 14.71 2.72
N THR A 175 8.99 15.64 2.00
CA THR A 175 8.29 16.65 1.19
C THR A 175 7.64 16.00 -0.02
N THR A 176 8.31 15.09 -0.72
CA THR A 176 7.71 14.34 -1.84
C THR A 176 6.43 13.62 -1.39
N THR A 177 6.46 12.90 -0.28
CA THR A 177 5.28 12.23 0.26
C THR A 177 4.16 13.22 0.63
N ASP A 178 4.49 14.38 1.18
CA ASP A 178 3.50 15.42 1.50
C ASP A 178 2.86 16.03 0.24
N THR A 179 3.64 16.24 -0.82
CA THR A 179 3.13 16.78 -2.09
C THR A 179 2.25 15.76 -2.81
N VAL A 180 2.67 14.50 -2.91
CA VAL A 180 1.89 13.43 -3.60
C VAL A 180 0.58 13.10 -2.88
N LYS A 181 0.50 13.37 -1.57
CA LYS A 181 -0.70 13.24 -0.74
C LYS A 181 -1.94 13.91 -1.36
N GLN A 182 -1.77 14.96 -2.17
CA GLN A 182 -2.88 15.71 -2.76
C GLN A 182 -3.64 14.93 -3.86
N GLY A 183 -3.15 13.76 -4.32
CA GLY A 183 -3.78 12.98 -5.40
C GLY A 183 -4.40 11.63 -5.01
N GLY A 184 -4.31 11.18 -3.74
CA GLY A 184 -4.61 9.78 -3.37
C GLY A 184 -5.69 9.57 -2.28
N VAL A 185 -6.26 8.36 -2.24
CA VAL A 185 -7.27 7.92 -1.24
C VAL A 185 -6.71 7.85 0.20
N ARG A 186 -5.37 7.76 0.36
CA ARG A 186 -4.68 7.67 1.66
C ARG A 186 -3.44 8.55 1.73
N ARG A 187 -3.10 9.00 2.94
CA ARG A 187 -1.83 9.66 3.23
C ARG A 187 -0.69 8.64 3.03
N GLY A 188 0.29 8.98 2.19
CA GLY A 188 1.52 8.21 2.08
C GLY A 188 2.28 8.23 3.41
N ALA A 189 2.91 7.12 3.75
CA ALA A 189 3.70 6.97 4.96
C ALA A 189 5.03 6.30 4.63
N ASN A 190 6.08 6.78 5.28
CA ASN A 190 7.44 6.34 5.09
C ASN A 190 7.97 5.70 6.37
N MET A 191 8.79 4.66 6.23
CA MET A 191 9.63 4.14 7.29
C MET A 191 11.09 4.43 6.93
N GLY A 192 11.80 5.20 7.76
CA GLY A 192 13.23 5.39 7.63
C GLY A 192 13.96 4.38 8.48
N MET A 193 14.98 3.73 7.92
CA MET A 193 15.81 2.74 8.61
C MET A 193 17.27 3.17 8.61
N MET A 194 17.94 2.95 9.73
CA MET A 194 19.38 3.16 9.87
C MET A 194 19.97 2.13 10.84
N ARG A 195 21.10 1.54 10.48
CA ARG A 195 21.85 0.66 11.39
C ARG A 195 22.39 1.39 12.60
N VAL A 196 22.41 0.70 13.75
CA VAL A 196 22.86 1.25 15.03
C VAL A 196 24.32 1.72 15.01
N THR A 197 25.15 1.16 14.13
CA THR A 197 26.57 1.54 14.00
C THR A 197 26.82 2.67 13.01
N HIS A 198 25.78 3.27 12.41
CA HIS A 198 25.95 4.36 11.47
C HIS A 198 26.42 5.63 12.22
N PRO A 199 27.41 6.40 11.70
CA PRO A 199 27.93 7.56 12.44
C PRO A 199 26.87 8.63 12.76
N ASP A 200 25.84 8.74 11.93
CA ASP A 200 24.71 9.66 12.15
C ASP A 200 23.54 9.05 12.96
N VAL A 201 23.68 7.88 13.60
CA VAL A 201 22.57 7.24 14.35
C VAL A 201 21.98 8.16 15.43
N LEU A 202 22.81 8.92 16.16
CA LEU A 202 22.34 9.85 17.19
C LEU A 202 21.54 11.01 16.59
N ARG A 203 21.95 11.53 15.42
CA ARG A 203 21.18 12.53 14.68
C ARG A 203 19.85 11.95 14.19
N PHE A 204 19.88 10.70 13.72
CA PHE A 204 18.72 10.01 13.18
C PHE A 204 17.63 9.74 14.25
N ILE A 205 17.99 9.25 15.44
CA ILE A 205 17.02 9.02 16.51
C ILE A 205 16.40 10.32 17.05
N HIS A 206 17.13 11.43 16.98
CA HIS A 206 16.65 12.75 17.39
C HIS A 206 15.94 13.53 16.27
N ALA A 207 15.89 13.00 15.05
CA ALA A 207 15.35 13.69 13.88
C ALA A 207 13.83 13.98 13.96
N LYS A 208 13.15 13.40 14.96
CA LYS A 208 11.71 13.59 15.23
C LYS A 208 11.44 14.06 16.68
N ASN A 209 12.43 14.64 17.35
CA ASN A 209 12.22 15.19 18.69
C ASN A 209 11.18 16.33 18.69
N ASP A 210 11.07 17.07 17.58
CA ASP A 210 10.01 18.04 17.37
C ASP A 210 8.85 17.44 16.54
N GLN A 211 7.64 17.96 16.72
CA GLN A 211 6.42 17.46 16.07
C GLN A 211 6.26 17.93 14.62
N HIS A 212 7.21 18.69 14.08
CA HIS A 212 7.12 19.35 12.77
C HIS A 212 8.08 18.75 11.74
N SER A 213 9.16 18.13 12.19
CA SER A 213 10.17 17.49 11.35
C SER A 213 9.75 16.07 10.96
N LEU A 214 9.99 15.74 9.69
CA LEU A 214 9.80 14.39 9.15
C LEU A 214 8.43 13.77 9.47
N THR A 215 7.35 14.57 9.40
CA THR A 215 5.99 14.17 9.83
C THR A 215 5.38 13.02 9.02
N ASN A 216 5.94 12.69 7.86
CA ASN A 216 5.53 11.53 7.05
C ASN A 216 6.41 10.29 7.28
N PHE A 217 7.36 10.34 8.22
CA PHE A 217 8.23 9.22 8.58
C PHE A 217 7.90 8.64 9.96
N ASN A 218 7.99 7.31 10.06
CA ASN A 218 8.43 6.62 11.26
C ASN A 218 9.94 6.36 11.15
N ILE A 219 10.65 6.32 12.27
CA ILE A 219 12.09 6.02 12.33
C ILE A 219 12.33 4.68 13.02
N SER A 220 13.16 3.84 12.42
CA SER A 220 13.49 2.49 12.87
C SER A 220 15.00 2.32 12.88
N VAL A 221 15.55 1.77 13.98
CA VAL A 221 16.98 1.48 14.11
C VAL A 221 17.20 -0.01 13.96
N ASN A 222 18.07 -0.40 13.02
CA ASN A 222 18.47 -1.78 12.83
C ASN A 222 19.57 -2.10 13.85
N VAL A 223 19.23 -2.87 14.88
CA VAL A 223 20.15 -3.33 15.93
C VAL A 223 20.73 -4.70 15.59
N THR A 224 21.90 -5.00 16.15
CA THR A 224 22.55 -6.31 16.04
C THR A 224 22.62 -6.97 17.41
N ASP A 225 22.80 -8.29 17.45
CA ASP A 225 22.98 -9.03 18.72
C ASP A 225 24.17 -8.53 19.54
N LYS A 226 25.21 -7.98 18.88
CA LYS A 226 26.37 -7.38 19.57
C LYS A 226 26.00 -6.09 20.33
N PHE A 227 24.95 -5.38 19.90
CA PHE A 227 24.51 -4.14 20.51
C PHE A 227 23.57 -4.37 21.71
N LEU A 228 22.77 -5.45 21.67
CA LEU A 228 21.86 -5.85 22.75
C LEU A 228 22.63 -6.56 23.88
#